data_AF-A0A8S9PXZ5-F1
#
_entry.id   AF-A0A8S9PXZ5-F1
#
_cell.length_a   1.000
_cell.length_b   1.000
_cell.length_c   1.000
_cell.angle_alpha   90.00
_cell.angle_beta   90.00
_cell.angle_gamma   90.00
#
_symmetry.space_group_name_H-M   'P 1'
#
loop_
_entity.id
_entity.type
_entity.pdbx_description
1 polymer ?
#
loop_
_entity_poly.entity_id
_entity_poly.type
_entity_poly.pdbx_seq_one_letter_code
_entity_poly.pdbx_strand_id
1 'polypeptide(L)'
;MGRYSYSQPSSSEEYDIDITSLLQAEADLYSDEADSRHNIAEPVQYLPQSESDDGIPKTCYCGGEAVVETSYTSKDPGRRYFTCGNADDGDCHVWKWWDVAVMEELRDYQRQLREVKDQANESDEKLVKVEKIVGELAKKKTGIANGYPLLVCMLLSVVFLLCMVVMFKWVAEKENVLTESMEELQEEFQRMKMRLTNL
;
A
#
# COMPACT_ATOMS: atom_id res chain seq x y z
N MET A 1 -68.25 -9.50 -8.65
CA MET A 1 -67.64 -8.69 -7.59
C MET A 1 -66.27 -8.23 -8.10
N GLY A 2 -65.92 -6.97 -8.30
CA GLY A 2 -66.62 -5.69 -8.41
C GLY A 2 -65.69 -4.76 -9.21
N ARG A 3 -66.21 -4.00 -10.19
CA ARG A 3 -65.42 -3.04 -10.97
C ARG A 3 -65.24 -1.78 -10.14
N TYR A 4 -64.00 -1.42 -9.81
CA TYR A 4 -63.73 -0.13 -9.16
C TYR A 4 -63.87 0.99 -10.20
N SER A 5 -64.95 1.75 -10.08
CA SER A 5 -65.21 2.99 -10.81
C SER A 5 -64.67 4.15 -9.98
N TYR A 6 -63.59 4.78 -10.42
CA TYR A 6 -63.03 5.96 -9.78
C TYR A 6 -63.77 7.20 -10.28
N SER A 7 -64.57 7.82 -9.41
CA SER A 7 -65.19 9.12 -9.66
C SER A 7 -64.30 10.19 -9.02
N GLN A 8 -63.58 10.97 -9.84
CA GLN A 8 -62.92 12.18 -9.36
C GLN A 8 -63.98 13.18 -8.89
N PRO A 9 -63.93 13.68 -7.64
CA PRO A 9 -64.72 14.84 -7.28
C PRO A 9 -64.15 16.06 -8.02
N SER A 10 -65.02 16.76 -8.74
CA SER A 10 -64.75 18.09 -9.28
C SER A 10 -64.55 19.04 -8.10
N SER A 11 -63.34 19.60 -7.97
CA SER A 11 -62.99 20.58 -6.93
C SER A 11 -63.62 21.92 -7.28
N SER A 12 -64.68 22.29 -6.57
CA SER A 12 -65.31 23.59 -6.72
C SER A 12 -65.76 24.17 -5.38
N GLU A 13 -64.88 24.29 -4.38
CA GLU A 13 -65.16 25.07 -3.17
C GLU A 13 -63.86 25.73 -2.69
N GLU A 14 -63.87 27.05 -2.73
CA GLU A 14 -62.84 28.00 -2.32
C GLU A 14 -62.60 27.85 -0.81
N TYR A 15 -61.47 27.24 -0.42
CA TYR A 15 -61.05 27.17 0.97
C TYR A 15 -60.06 28.32 1.20
N ASP A 16 -60.55 29.41 1.78
CA ASP A 16 -59.73 30.51 2.31
C ASP A 16 -58.90 29.98 3.50
N ILE A 17 -57.79 29.33 3.18
CA ILE A 17 -56.73 29.08 4.14
C ILE A 17 -56.05 30.43 4.35
N ASP A 18 -56.25 31.03 5.52
CA ASP A 18 -55.59 32.28 5.92
C ASP A 18 -54.08 32.03 6.06
N ILE A 19 -53.36 32.20 4.95
CA ILE A 19 -51.90 32.02 4.83
C ILE A 19 -51.17 32.85 5.89
N THR A 20 -51.75 33.97 6.30
CA THR A 20 -51.24 34.85 7.35
C THR A 20 -51.15 34.15 8.71
N SER A 21 -52.13 33.32 9.06
CA SER A 21 -52.14 32.53 10.30
C SER A 21 -51.08 31.42 10.30
N LEU A 22 -50.87 30.78 9.14
CA LEU A 22 -49.81 29.77 8.97
C LEU A 22 -48.41 30.38 9.08
N LEU A 23 -48.19 31.54 8.46
CA LEU A 23 -46.91 32.25 8.55
C LEU A 23 -46.62 32.75 9.97
N GLN A 24 -47.66 33.16 10.70
CA GLN A 24 -47.52 33.54 12.11
C GLN A 24 -47.16 32.33 12.98
N ALA A 25 -47.82 31.19 12.79
CA ALA A 25 -47.51 29.96 13.52
C ALA A 25 -46.07 29.48 13.25
N GLU A 26 -45.59 29.61 12.01
CA GLU A 26 -44.21 29.28 11.67
C GLU A 26 -43.21 30.27 12.28
N ALA A 27 -43.50 31.58 12.27
CA ALA A 27 -42.66 32.59 12.94
C ALA A 27 -42.57 32.40 14.46
N ASP A 28 -43.67 32.00 15.11
CA ASP A 28 -43.71 31.72 16.55
C ASP A 28 -42.85 30.49 16.90
N LEU A 29 -42.82 29.48 16.01
CA LEU A 29 -41.98 28.28 16.15
C LEU A 29 -40.48 28.61 15.99
N TYR A 30 -40.12 29.55 15.10
CA TYR A 30 -38.72 30.02 15.02
C TYR A 30 -38.29 30.84 16.25
N SER A 31 -39.23 31.49 16.95
CA SER A 31 -38.93 32.27 18.15
C SER A 31 -38.76 31.40 19.40
N ASP A 32 -39.50 30.28 19.52
CA ASP A 32 -39.36 29.34 20.64
C ASP A 32 -37.99 28.62 20.64
N GLU A 33 -37.45 28.36 19.45
CA GLU A 33 -36.17 27.68 19.26
C GLU A 33 -34.98 28.58 19.63
N ALA A 34 -35.17 29.91 19.58
CA ALA A 34 -34.20 30.90 20.04
C ALA A 34 -34.14 31.04 21.57
N ASP A 35 -35.28 30.90 22.25
CA ASP A 35 -35.37 30.93 23.71
C ASP A 35 -34.95 29.60 24.36
N SER A 36 -35.15 28.47 23.69
CA SER A 36 -34.65 27.15 24.12
C SER A 36 -33.12 27.11 24.21
N ARG A 37 -32.40 27.84 23.33
CA ARG A 37 -30.92 27.95 23.38
C ARG A 37 -30.40 28.65 24.64
N HIS A 38 -31.22 29.48 25.28
CA HIS A 38 -30.82 30.23 26.48
C HIS A 38 -31.09 29.47 27.80
N ASN A 39 -31.78 28.32 27.74
CA ASN A 39 -31.97 27.40 28.88
C ASN A 39 -31.35 26.02 28.62
N ILE A 40 -30.30 25.95 27.81
CA ILE A 40 -29.44 24.76 27.74
C ILE A 40 -28.72 24.69 29.09
N ALA A 41 -29.20 23.81 29.98
CA ALA A 41 -28.44 23.33 31.12
C ALA A 41 -27.01 23.03 30.64
N GLU A 42 -26.01 23.49 31.40
CA GLU A 42 -24.59 23.45 31.05
C GLU A 42 -24.21 22.22 30.21
N PRO A 43 -23.37 22.36 29.17
CA PRO A 43 -22.83 21.20 28.47
C PRO A 43 -22.15 20.34 29.51
N VAL A 44 -22.74 19.17 29.79
CA VAL A 44 -22.17 18.16 30.67
C VAL A 44 -20.80 17.84 30.10
N GLN A 45 -19.75 18.43 30.68
CA GLN A 45 -18.39 17.97 30.46
C GLN A 45 -18.37 16.58 31.09
N TYR A 46 -18.52 15.57 30.25
CA TYR A 46 -18.18 14.21 30.64
C TYR A 46 -16.71 14.25 31.06
N LEU A 47 -16.46 14.16 32.37
CA LEU A 47 -15.19 13.67 32.87
C LEU A 47 -14.89 12.40 32.06
N PRO A 48 -13.64 12.18 31.60
CA PRO A 48 -13.28 10.91 31.00
C PRO A 48 -13.70 9.81 31.97
N GLN A 49 -14.71 9.02 31.60
CA GLN A 49 -15.02 7.84 32.38
C GLN A 49 -13.76 7.00 32.38
N SER A 50 -13.31 6.63 33.58
CA SER A 50 -12.16 5.76 33.79
C SER A 50 -12.27 4.56 32.85
N GLU A 51 -11.18 4.31 32.13
CA GLU A 51 -10.89 3.20 31.22
C GLU A 51 -11.97 2.12 31.24
N SER A 52 -12.77 2.12 30.18
CA SER A 52 -13.96 1.31 30.08
C SER A 52 -13.65 -0.17 30.32
N ASP A 53 -14.41 -0.81 31.23
CA ASP A 53 -14.47 -2.26 31.42
C ASP A 53 -15.11 -2.94 30.19
N ASP A 54 -14.69 -2.58 28.98
CA ASP A 54 -15.15 -3.14 27.72
C ASP A 54 -14.46 -4.49 27.47
N GLY A 55 -15.22 -5.45 26.94
CA GLY A 55 -14.75 -6.81 26.71
C GLY A 55 -15.04 -7.79 27.84
N ILE A 56 -14.28 -8.88 27.87
CA ILE A 56 -14.48 -9.98 28.82
C ILE A 56 -13.71 -9.69 30.12
N PRO A 57 -14.41 -9.54 31.26
CA PRO A 57 -13.75 -9.34 32.53
C PRO A 57 -12.97 -10.60 32.92
N LYS A 58 -11.68 -10.44 33.23
CA LYS A 58 -10.81 -11.53 33.69
C LYS A 58 -10.65 -11.53 35.21
N THR A 59 -10.63 -10.34 35.81
CA THR A 59 -10.39 -10.13 37.24
C THR A 59 -11.46 -9.19 37.79
N CYS A 60 -11.94 -9.49 38.99
CA CYS A 60 -12.84 -8.63 39.76
C CYS A 60 -12.06 -7.49 40.43
N TYR A 61 -12.75 -6.41 40.82
CA TYR A 61 -12.16 -5.29 41.55
C TYR A 61 -11.57 -5.69 42.93
N CYS A 62 -12.04 -6.79 43.52
CA CYS A 62 -11.48 -7.37 44.75
C CYS A 62 -10.17 -8.17 44.53
N GLY A 63 -9.73 -8.32 43.27
CA GLY A 63 -8.58 -9.13 42.87
C GLY A 63 -8.89 -10.62 42.66
N GLY A 64 -10.14 -11.05 42.91
CA GLY A 64 -10.61 -12.41 42.62
C GLY A 64 -10.79 -12.65 41.11
N GLU A 65 -10.80 -13.93 40.70
CA GLU A 65 -11.08 -14.32 39.31
C GLU A 65 -12.57 -14.12 38.96
N ALA A 66 -12.85 -13.62 37.76
CA ALA A 66 -14.22 -13.51 37.26
C ALA A 66 -14.74 -14.89 36.82
N VAL A 67 -15.91 -15.28 37.31
CA VAL A 67 -16.57 -16.56 37.00
C VAL A 67 -17.84 -16.34 36.19
N VAL A 68 -18.25 -17.34 35.40
CA VAL A 68 -19.49 -17.26 34.61
C VAL A 68 -20.60 -18.03 35.31
N GLU A 69 -21.69 -17.34 35.60
CA GLU A 69 -22.90 -17.93 36.17
C GLU A 69 -24.08 -17.83 35.21
N THR A 70 -25.15 -18.55 35.55
CA THR A 70 -26.40 -18.56 34.78
C THR A 70 -27.49 -17.90 35.58
N SER A 71 -28.18 -16.92 34.99
CA SER A 71 -29.36 -16.28 35.56
C SER A 71 -30.52 -17.27 35.61
N TYR A 72 -31.07 -17.43 36.81
CA TYR A 72 -32.30 -18.18 37.05
C TYR A 72 -33.51 -17.26 37.27
N THR A 73 -33.35 -15.97 36.97
CA THR A 73 -34.44 -15.00 37.10
C THR A 73 -35.54 -15.29 36.08
N SER A 74 -36.80 -14.99 36.43
CA SER A 74 -37.92 -15.16 35.49
C SER A 74 -37.82 -14.25 34.26
N LYS A 75 -37.04 -13.16 34.35
CA LYS A 75 -36.86 -12.18 33.28
C LYS A 75 -35.84 -12.65 32.24
N ASP A 76 -34.75 -13.26 32.70
CA ASP A 76 -33.64 -13.71 31.86
C ASP A 76 -33.24 -15.16 32.20
N PRO A 77 -34.14 -16.15 32.07
CA PRO A 77 -33.87 -17.52 32.46
C PRO A 77 -32.81 -18.15 31.53
N GLY A 78 -31.77 -18.73 32.11
CA GLY A 78 -30.69 -19.39 31.37
C GLY A 78 -29.65 -18.45 30.75
N ARG A 79 -29.81 -17.12 30.90
CA ARG A 79 -28.83 -16.15 30.36
C ARG A 79 -27.57 -16.13 31.22
N ARG A 80 -26.39 -16.11 30.62
CA ARG A 80 -25.11 -16.13 31.36
C ARG A 80 -24.57 -14.74 31.65
N TYR A 81 -23.91 -14.57 32.78
CA TYR A 81 -23.22 -13.35 33.17
C TYR A 81 -21.89 -13.68 33.87
N PHE A 82 -20.95 -12.75 33.79
CA PHE A 82 -19.72 -12.74 34.57
C PHE A 82 -20.01 -12.16 35.95
N THR A 83 -19.46 -12.77 37.00
CA THR A 83 -19.57 -12.34 38.40
C THR A 83 -18.31 -12.72 39.19
N CYS A 84 -18.24 -12.38 40.48
CA CYS A 84 -17.19 -12.81 41.38
C CYS A 84 -17.72 -13.86 42.37
N GLY A 85 -16.88 -14.84 42.75
CA GLY A 85 -17.23 -15.80 43.80
C GLY A 85 -17.41 -15.19 45.20
N ASN A 86 -16.94 -13.96 45.40
CA ASN A 86 -17.08 -13.17 46.63
C ASN A 86 -18.19 -12.11 46.52
N ALA A 87 -19.03 -12.14 45.48
CA ALA A 87 -20.01 -11.09 45.20
C ALA A 87 -20.99 -10.78 46.36
N ASP A 88 -21.16 -11.70 47.30
CA ASP A 88 -22.05 -11.58 48.46
C ASP A 88 -21.41 -10.90 49.69
N ASP A 89 -20.14 -10.47 49.63
CA ASP A 89 -19.44 -9.87 50.78
C ASP A 89 -19.86 -8.42 51.10
N GLY A 90 -20.70 -7.82 50.25
CA GLY A 90 -21.24 -6.46 50.41
C GLY A 90 -20.41 -5.36 49.75
N ASP A 91 -19.27 -5.68 49.13
CA ASP A 91 -18.47 -4.76 48.32
C ASP A 91 -18.92 -4.73 46.85
N CYS A 92 -18.34 -3.82 46.06
CA CYS A 92 -18.62 -3.74 44.62
C CYS A 92 -17.81 -4.80 43.87
N HIS A 93 -18.50 -5.73 43.19
CA HIS A 93 -17.89 -6.77 42.38
C HIS A 93 -18.25 -6.64 40.91
N VAL A 94 -17.44 -7.28 40.07
CA VAL A 94 -17.69 -7.35 38.64
C VAL A 94 -19.04 -8.00 38.36
N TRP A 95 -19.84 -7.38 37.51
CA TRP A 95 -21.06 -7.99 36.96
C TRP A 95 -21.24 -7.55 35.52
N LYS A 96 -21.35 -8.50 34.59
CA LYS A 96 -21.54 -8.18 33.17
C LYS A 96 -22.21 -9.32 32.42
N TRP A 97 -23.16 -9.00 31.55
CA TRP A 97 -23.76 -10.00 30.68
C TRP A 97 -22.73 -10.65 29.74
N TRP A 98 -22.75 -11.98 29.66
CA TRP A 98 -21.78 -12.74 28.88
C TRP A 98 -21.83 -12.37 27.39
N ASP A 99 -23.03 -12.24 26.83
CA ASP A 99 -23.23 -11.87 25.43
C ASP A 99 -22.71 -10.47 25.11
N VAL A 100 -22.87 -9.52 26.04
CA VAL A 100 -22.38 -8.14 25.89
C VAL A 100 -20.86 -8.13 25.88
N ALA A 101 -20.23 -8.76 26.88
CA ALA A 101 -18.78 -8.89 26.99
C ALA A 101 -18.15 -9.56 25.75
N VAL A 102 -18.75 -10.66 25.26
CA VAL A 102 -18.27 -11.37 24.06
C VAL A 102 -18.46 -10.54 22.80
N MET A 103 -19.57 -9.81 22.67
CA MET A 103 -19.80 -8.94 21.51
C MET A 103 -18.80 -7.80 21.45
N GLU A 104 -18.42 -7.23 22.58
CA GLU A 104 -17.41 -6.16 22.65
C GLU A 104 -16.03 -6.67 22.24
N GLU A 105 -15.58 -7.81 22.78
CA GLU A 105 -14.34 -8.47 22.34
C GLU A 105 -14.37 -8.76 20.83
N LEU A 106 -15.47 -9.33 20.33
CA LEU A 106 -15.60 -9.66 18.91
C LEU A 106 -15.53 -8.41 18.02
N ARG A 107 -16.14 -7.30 18.45
CA ARG A 107 -16.06 -6.02 17.74
C ARG A 107 -14.64 -5.49 17.69
N ASP A 108 -13.90 -5.64 18.78
CA ASP A 108 -12.48 -5.26 18.82
C ASP A 108 -11.65 -6.13 17.89
N TYR A 109 -11.78 -7.46 17.96
CA TYR A 109 -11.10 -8.37 17.03
C TYR A 109 -11.45 -8.06 15.57
N GLN A 110 -12.72 -7.76 15.27
CA GLN A 110 -13.13 -7.36 13.92
C GLN A 110 -12.48 -6.06 13.45
N ARG A 111 -12.26 -5.09 14.36
CA ARG A 111 -11.52 -3.86 14.06
C ARG A 111 -10.05 -4.19 13.75
N GLN A 112 -9.39 -4.95 14.62
CA GLN A 112 -8.00 -5.37 14.42
C GLN A 112 -7.82 -6.14 13.10
N LEU A 113 -8.75 -7.04 12.77
CA LEU A 113 -8.73 -7.77 11.50
C LEU A 113 -8.87 -6.85 10.28
N ARG A 114 -9.69 -5.78 10.36
CA ARG A 114 -9.78 -4.79 9.28
C ARG A 114 -8.46 -4.07 9.09
N GLU A 115 -7.83 -3.62 10.17
CA GLU A 115 -6.54 -2.94 10.13
C GLU A 115 -5.44 -3.83 9.54
N VAL A 116 -5.35 -5.09 9.97
CA VAL A 116 -4.39 -6.07 9.41
C VAL A 116 -4.65 -6.31 7.92
N LYS A 117 -5.92 -6.42 7.51
CA LYS A 117 -6.28 -6.60 6.10
C LYS A 117 -5.87 -5.39 5.25
N ASP A 118 -6.08 -4.18 5.78
CA ASP A 118 -5.74 -2.95 5.07
C ASP A 118 -4.20 -2.80 4.95
N GLN A 119 -3.45 -3.15 6.00
CA GLN A 119 -1.98 -3.22 5.94
C GLN A 119 -1.48 -4.26 4.93
N ALA A 120 -2.11 -5.43 4.86
CA ALA A 120 -1.79 -6.45 3.87
C ALA A 120 -1.98 -5.92 2.44
N ASN A 121 -3.13 -5.30 2.17
CA ASN A 121 -3.42 -4.68 0.87
C ASN A 121 -2.40 -3.58 0.53
N GLU A 122 -2.03 -2.72 1.48
CA GLU A 122 -1.01 -1.69 1.28
C GLU A 122 0.36 -2.31 0.98
N SER A 123 0.71 -3.40 1.65
CA SER A 123 1.97 -4.13 1.43
C SER A 123 2.02 -4.78 0.05
N ASP A 124 0.91 -5.36 -0.42
CA ASP A 124 0.79 -5.95 -1.76
C ASP A 124 0.91 -4.86 -2.84
N GLU A 125 0.30 -3.69 -2.64
CA GLU A 125 0.45 -2.56 -3.55
C GLU A 125 1.91 -2.08 -3.63
N LYS A 126 2.58 -1.98 -2.47
CA LYS A 126 4.02 -1.64 -2.41
C LYS A 126 4.88 -2.69 -3.10
N LEU A 127 4.57 -3.98 -2.96
CA LEU A 127 5.27 -5.07 -3.64
C LEU A 127 5.16 -4.95 -5.15
N VAL A 128 3.97 -4.70 -5.69
CA VAL A 128 3.77 -4.49 -7.14
C VAL A 128 4.62 -3.32 -7.66
N LYS A 129 4.73 -2.22 -6.91
CA LYS A 129 5.59 -1.08 -7.28
C LYS A 129 7.07 -1.47 -7.27
N VAL A 130 7.52 -2.20 -6.25
CA VAL A 130 8.91 -2.67 -6.14
C VAL A 130 9.24 -3.64 -7.28
N GLU A 131 8.36 -4.59 -7.58
CA GLU A 131 8.53 -5.51 -8.70
C GLU A 131 8.67 -4.79 -10.04
N LYS A 132 7.86 -3.74 -10.27
CA LYS A 132 7.99 -2.89 -11.46
C LYS A 132 9.37 -2.21 -11.54
N ILE A 133 9.85 -1.65 -10.44
CA ILE A 133 11.17 -1.00 -10.39
C ILE A 133 12.28 -2.02 -10.64
N VAL A 134 12.21 -3.19 -10.01
CA VAL A 134 13.18 -4.28 -10.21
C VAL A 134 13.18 -4.75 -11.67
N GLY A 135 12.01 -4.87 -12.29
CA GLY A 135 11.89 -5.21 -13.72
C GLY A 135 12.53 -4.17 -14.64
N GLU A 136 12.31 -2.88 -14.37
CA GLU A 136 12.94 -1.79 -15.14
C GLU A 136 14.47 -1.75 -14.94
N LEU A 137 14.95 -1.96 -13.71
CA LEU A 137 16.38 -2.07 -13.42
C LEU A 137 17.01 -3.29 -14.11
N ALA A 138 16.32 -4.43 -14.12
CA ALA A 138 16.76 -5.64 -14.82
C ALA A 138 16.88 -5.41 -16.33
N LYS A 139 15.90 -4.76 -16.97
CA LYS A 139 15.96 -4.37 -18.39
C LYS A 139 17.13 -3.43 -18.70
N LYS A 140 17.39 -2.43 -17.85
CA LYS A 140 18.53 -1.53 -18.01
C LYS A 140 19.87 -2.27 -17.89
N LYS A 141 19.96 -3.19 -16.92
CA LYS A 141 21.16 -4.01 -16.69
C LYS A 141 21.47 -4.92 -17.88
N THR A 142 20.47 -5.59 -18.47
CA THR A 142 20.68 -6.41 -19.67
C THR A 142 21.05 -5.57 -20.88
N GLY A 143 20.48 -4.37 -21.03
CA GLY A 143 20.90 -3.42 -22.07
C GLY A 143 22.38 -3.05 -21.97
N ILE A 144 22.86 -2.72 -20.77
CA ILE A 144 24.27 -2.38 -20.53
C ILE A 144 25.18 -3.62 -20.69
N ALA A 145 24.76 -4.77 -20.18
CA ALA A 145 25.51 -6.01 -20.27
C ALA A 145 25.68 -6.49 -21.72
N ASN A 146 24.70 -6.25 -22.59
CA ASN A 146 24.79 -6.59 -24.02
C ASN A 146 25.61 -5.58 -24.82
N GLY A 147 25.64 -4.30 -24.40
CA GLY A 147 26.43 -3.25 -25.06
C GLY A 147 27.94 -3.34 -24.76
N TYR A 148 28.31 -3.74 -23.55
CA TYR A 148 29.72 -3.88 -23.14
C TYR A 148 30.56 -4.83 -24.01
N PRO A 149 30.15 -6.08 -24.30
CA PRO A 149 30.93 -6.99 -25.14
C PRO A 149 31.04 -6.46 -26.58
N LEU A 150 30.04 -5.74 -27.09
CA LEU A 150 30.14 -5.09 -28.39
C LEU A 150 31.23 -4.01 -28.41
N LEU A 151 31.29 -3.15 -27.38
CA LEU A 151 32.35 -2.14 -27.28
C LEU A 151 33.74 -2.76 -27.16
N VAL A 152 33.89 -3.81 -26.33
CA VAL A 152 35.17 -4.53 -26.20
C VAL A 152 35.57 -5.19 -27.52
N CYS A 153 34.65 -5.86 -28.22
CA CYS A 153 34.91 -6.43 -29.53
C CYS A 153 35.33 -5.38 -30.57
N MET A 154 34.70 -4.20 -30.57
CA MET A 154 35.05 -3.10 -31.46
C MET A 154 36.44 -2.52 -31.16
N LEU A 155 36.82 -2.40 -29.89
CA LEU A 155 38.18 -1.95 -29.52
C LEU A 155 39.23 -2.98 -29.93
N LEU A 156 38.97 -4.28 -29.68
CA LEU A 156 39.87 -5.36 -30.08
C LEU A 156 40.06 -5.46 -31.59
N SER A 157 38.99 -5.27 -32.37
CA SER A 157 39.07 -5.29 -33.84
C SER A 157 39.89 -4.12 -34.38
N VAL A 158 39.72 -2.91 -33.84
CA VAL A 158 40.55 -1.74 -34.20
C VAL A 158 42.02 -1.97 -33.87
N VAL A 159 42.33 -2.49 -32.68
CA VAL A 159 43.72 -2.83 -32.30
C VAL A 159 44.32 -3.87 -33.25
N PHE A 160 43.55 -4.92 -33.59
CA PHE A 160 44.00 -5.94 -34.53
C PHE A 160 44.31 -5.34 -35.91
N LEU A 161 43.46 -4.46 -36.45
CA LEU A 161 43.70 -3.79 -37.73
C LEU A 161 44.97 -2.92 -37.69
N LEU A 162 45.20 -2.17 -36.60
CA LEU A 162 46.42 -1.40 -36.42
C LEU A 162 47.66 -2.31 -36.37
N CYS A 163 47.60 -3.41 -35.63
CA CYS A 163 48.67 -4.42 -35.61
C CYS A 163 48.93 -4.98 -37.00
N MET A 164 47.88 -5.33 -37.75
CA MET A 164 48.02 -5.83 -39.13
C MET A 164 48.72 -4.80 -40.02
N VAL A 165 48.33 -3.53 -39.99
CA VAL A 165 48.98 -2.45 -40.77
C VAL A 165 50.45 -2.30 -40.40
N VAL A 166 50.79 -2.33 -39.10
CA VAL A 166 52.18 -2.27 -38.65
C VAL A 166 52.97 -3.49 -39.13
N MET A 167 52.39 -4.68 -39.05
CA MET A 167 53.02 -5.92 -39.53
C MET A 167 53.23 -5.89 -41.05
N PHE A 168 52.25 -5.43 -41.83
CA PHE A 168 52.40 -5.26 -43.28
C PHE A 168 53.48 -4.24 -43.62
N LYS A 169 53.51 -3.11 -42.91
CA LYS A 169 54.54 -2.08 -43.11
C LYS A 169 55.93 -2.63 -42.75
N TRP A 170 56.05 -3.41 -41.69
CA TRP A 170 57.31 -4.05 -41.30
C TRP A 170 57.77 -5.11 -42.30
N VAL A 171 56.84 -5.92 -42.84
CA VAL A 171 57.15 -6.89 -43.90
C VAL A 171 57.58 -6.20 -45.18
N ALA A 172 56.87 -5.15 -45.60
CA ALA A 172 57.24 -4.38 -46.78
C ALA A 172 58.61 -3.72 -46.64
N GLU A 173 58.92 -3.16 -45.45
CA GLU A 173 60.25 -2.62 -45.15
C GLU A 173 61.31 -3.72 -45.25
N LYS A 174 61.05 -4.89 -44.66
CA LYS A 174 61.98 -6.01 -44.70
C LYS A 174 62.21 -6.52 -46.12
N GLU A 175 61.16 -6.64 -46.93
CA GLU A 175 61.28 -7.03 -48.34
C GLU A 175 62.07 -5.99 -49.13
N ASN A 176 61.81 -4.69 -48.93
CA ASN A 176 62.52 -3.60 -49.59
C ASN A 176 64.03 -3.60 -49.26
N VAL A 177 64.40 -3.77 -47.98
CA VAL A 177 65.80 -3.88 -47.55
C VAL A 177 66.48 -5.13 -48.12
N LEU A 178 65.75 -6.25 -48.21
CA LEU A 178 66.29 -7.49 -48.78
C LEU A 178 66.53 -7.38 -50.29
N THR A 179 65.62 -6.73 -51.02
CA THR A 179 65.77 -6.48 -52.45
C THR A 179 66.95 -5.57 -52.75
N GLU A 180 67.12 -4.49 -51.97
CA GLU A 180 68.26 -3.56 -52.11
C GLU A 180 69.60 -4.27 -51.85
N SER A 181 69.69 -5.05 -50.76
CA SER A 181 70.90 -5.82 -50.44
C SER A 181 71.24 -6.88 -51.50
N MET A 182 70.23 -7.51 -52.12
CA MET A 182 70.45 -8.51 -53.16
C MET A 182 70.93 -7.87 -54.48
N GLU A 183 70.42 -6.68 -54.83
CA GLU A 183 70.89 -5.92 -55.99
C GLU A 183 72.34 -5.47 -55.83
N GLU A 184 72.72 -4.93 -54.66
CA GLU A 184 74.12 -4.57 -54.36
C GLU A 184 75.07 -5.77 -54.51
N LEU A 185 74.68 -6.94 -54.00
CA LEU A 185 75.48 -8.16 -54.11
C LEU A 185 75.63 -8.61 -55.59
N GLN A 186 74.56 -8.48 -56.36
CA GLN A 186 74.58 -8.82 -57.79
C GLN A 186 75.50 -7.87 -58.56
N GLU A 187 75.47 -6.57 -58.28
CA GLU A 187 76.40 -5.60 -58.87
C GLU A 187 77.86 -5.90 -58.53
N GLU A 188 78.17 -6.20 -57.26
CA GLU A 188 79.52 -6.57 -56.83
C GLU A 188 80.00 -7.85 -57.52
N PHE A 189 79.13 -8.85 -57.67
CA PHE A 189 79.48 -10.08 -58.37
C PHE A 189 79.77 -9.84 -59.86
N GLN A 190 78.94 -9.04 -60.55
CA GLN A 190 79.18 -8.67 -61.94
C GLN A 190 80.49 -7.89 -62.11
N ARG A 191 80.75 -6.94 -61.20
CA ARG A 191 81.99 -6.15 -61.16
C ARG A 191 83.22 -7.05 -60.99
N MET A 192 83.14 -8.03 -60.09
CA MET A 192 84.23 -8.99 -59.84
C MET A 192 84.48 -9.90 -61.05
N LYS A 193 83.41 -10.41 -61.68
CA LYS A 193 83.50 -11.23 -62.89
C LYS A 193 84.15 -10.47 -64.05
N MET A 194 83.81 -9.19 -64.23
CA MET A 194 84.40 -8.32 -65.26
C MET A 194 85.90 -8.07 -65.04
N ARG A 195 86.35 -7.95 -63.78
CA ARG A 195 87.79 -7.86 -63.46
C ARG A 195 88.54 -9.15 -63.79
N LEU A 196 87.95 -10.30 -63.52
CA LEU A 196 88.57 -11.60 -63.80
C LEU A 196 88.73 -11.86 -65.30
N THR A 197 87.78 -11.43 -66.13
CA THR A 197 87.83 -11.61 -67.60
C THR A 197 88.82 -10.71 -68.32
N ASN A 198 89.38 -9.71 -67.64
CA ASN A 198 90.39 -8.79 -68.20
C ASN A 198 91.84 -9.14 -67.77
N LEU A 199 92.03 -10.22 -67.01
CA LEU A 199 93.34 -10.86 -66.76
C LEU A 199 93.58 -11.99 -67.76
#